data_AF-A0A7V5PFN8-F1
#
_entry.id   AF-A0A7V5PFN8-F1
#
_cell.length_a   1.000
_cell.length_b   1.000
_cell.length_c   1.000
_cell.angle_alpha   90.00
_cell.angle_beta   90.00
_cell.angle_gamma   90.00
#
_symmetry.space_group_name_H-M   'P 1'
#
loop_
_entity.id
_entity.type
_entity.pdbx_description
1 polymer ?
#
loop_
_entity_poly.entity_id
_entity_poly.type
_entity_poly.pdbx_seq_one_letter_code
_entity_poly.pdbx_strand_id
1 'polypeptide(L)'
;MKKFTFLLKTSLLLLVFSFAASQVQAAKTIKTNEDSRSELQLLSKSDLHLTLLNKVGLINSEFINLEGKDYVKLVVPAYTKSTVYGNPEMPVRRRLIEIPYGAVPTV
;
A
#
# COMPACT_ATOMS: atom_id res chain seq x y z
N MET A 1 0.54 31.21 45.13
CA MET A 1 0.11 29.84 44.78
C MET A 1 -0.69 29.77 43.47
N LYS A 2 -1.70 30.62 43.23
CA LYS A 2 -2.54 30.58 42.00
C LYS A 2 -1.78 30.65 40.66
N LYS A 3 -0.69 31.44 40.59
CA LYS A 3 0.17 31.55 39.39
C LYS A 3 0.92 30.24 39.07
N PHE A 4 1.34 29.51 40.11
CA PHE A 4 2.00 28.22 39.97
C PHE A 4 1.01 27.15 39.48
N THR A 5 -0.20 27.14 40.03
CA THR A 5 -1.27 26.24 39.58
C THR A 5 -1.71 26.52 38.14
N PHE A 6 -1.67 27.78 37.71
CA PHE A 6 -1.95 28.16 36.32
C PHE A 6 -0.86 27.66 35.36
N LEU A 7 0.42 27.87 35.70
CA LEU A 7 1.56 27.37 34.92
C LEU A 7 1.57 25.83 34.81
N LEU A 8 1.21 25.12 35.90
CA LEU A 8 1.12 23.67 35.90
C LEU A 8 0.01 23.17 34.96
N LYS A 9 -1.16 23.83 34.98
CA LYS A 9 -2.29 23.48 34.10
C LYS A 9 -1.99 23.74 32.64
N THR A 10 -1.34 24.85 32.31
CA THR A 10 -0.96 25.16 30.93
C THR A 10 0.15 24.22 30.42
N SER A 11 1.11 23.86 31.27
CA SER A 11 2.14 22.86 30.96
C SER A 11 1.52 21.48 30.70
N LEU A 12 0.59 21.04 31.55
CA LEU A 12 -0.12 19.77 31.37
C LEU A 12 -0.96 19.76 30.08
N LEU A 13 -1.63 20.87 29.76
CA LEU A 13 -2.39 21.02 28.53
C LEU A 13 -1.48 20.93 27.28
N LEU A 14 -0.32 21.60 27.31
CA LEU A 14 0.68 21.55 26.25
C LEU A 14 1.25 20.14 26.06
N LEU A 15 1.45 19.40 27.16
CA LEU A 15 1.93 18.02 27.13
C LEU A 15 0.91 17.08 26.47
N VAL A 16 -0.38 17.21 26.80
CA VAL A 16 -1.45 16.44 26.17
C VAL A 16 -1.57 16.79 24.68
N PHE A 17 -1.45 18.06 24.32
CA PHE A 17 -1.55 18.51 22.93
C PHE A 17 -0.38 18.02 22.07
N SER A 18 0.84 17.99 22.63
CA SER A 18 2.02 17.46 21.92
C SER A 18 1.98 15.94 21.76
N PHE A 19 1.37 15.21 22.69
CA PHE A 19 1.13 13.76 22.54
C PHE A 19 0.04 13.42 21.52
N ALA A 20 -0.98 14.28 21.37
CA ALA A 20 -1.99 14.13 20.33
C ALA A 20 -1.43 14.45 18.93
N ALA A 21 -0.53 15.44 18.82
CA ALA A 21 0.08 15.85 17.56
C ALA A 21 1.09 14.82 17.01
N SER A 22 1.73 14.01 17.84
CA SER A 22 2.71 13.00 17.41
C SER A 22 2.09 11.76 16.74
N GLN A 23 0.76 11.59 16.82
CA GLN A 23 0.03 10.49 16.16
C GLN A 23 -0.12 10.70 14.64
N VAL A 24 0.36 11.82 14.09
CA VAL A 24 0.30 12.11 12.66
C VAL A 24 1.63 11.76 12.00
N GLN A 25 1.82 10.49 11.63
CA GLN A 25 2.86 10.00 10.70
C GLN A 25 2.54 8.53 10.35
N ALA A 26 2.52 8.04 9.12
CA ALA A 26 2.66 8.64 7.80
C ALA A 26 1.99 7.69 6.78
N ALA A 27 0.80 8.00 6.28
CA ALA A 27 0.30 7.37 5.06
C ALA A 27 1.10 7.96 3.89
N LYS A 28 2.22 7.32 3.55
CA LYS A 28 3.16 7.81 2.55
C LYS A 28 2.79 7.17 1.22
N THR A 29 1.93 7.83 0.47
CA THR A 29 1.70 7.46 -0.94
C THR A 29 3.02 7.50 -1.69
N ILE A 30 3.43 6.36 -2.25
CA ILE A 30 4.63 6.21 -3.07
C ILE A 30 4.21 6.30 -4.53
N LYS A 31 4.68 7.33 -5.23
CA LYS A 31 4.53 7.47 -6.68
C LYS A 31 5.65 6.72 -7.37
N THR A 32 5.30 5.79 -8.25
CA THR A 32 6.25 4.96 -8.99
C THR A 32 6.31 5.31 -10.48
N ASN A 33 5.43 6.19 -10.94
CA ASN A 33 5.46 6.78 -12.28
C ASN A 33 4.91 8.22 -12.27
N GLU A 34 5.12 8.95 -13.36
CA GLU A 34 4.73 10.36 -13.48
C GLU A 34 3.19 10.54 -13.39
N ASP A 35 2.43 9.69 -14.07
CA ASP A 35 0.98 9.81 -14.18
C ASP A 35 0.22 9.32 -12.92
N SER A 36 0.92 8.69 -11.98
CA SER A 36 0.35 8.01 -10.81
C SER A 36 -0.72 6.94 -11.16
N ARG A 37 -0.69 6.39 -12.38
CA ARG A 37 -1.68 5.42 -12.87
C ARG A 37 -1.13 4.00 -12.85
N SER A 38 -1.91 3.08 -12.29
CA SER A 38 -1.63 1.63 -12.31
C SER A 38 -2.46 0.96 -13.41
N GLU A 39 -1.81 0.28 -14.35
CA GLU A 39 -2.45 -0.28 -15.55
C GLU A 39 -1.75 -1.56 -16.01
N LEU A 40 -2.50 -2.42 -16.70
CA LEU A 40 -2.00 -3.64 -17.30
C LEU A 40 -2.40 -3.56 -18.76
N GLN A 41 -1.42 -3.21 -19.59
CA GLN A 41 -1.62 -2.96 -21.01
C GLN A 41 -1.19 -4.18 -21.82
N LEU A 42 -1.96 -4.50 -22.85
CA LEU A 42 -1.56 -5.43 -23.89
C LEU A 42 -0.71 -4.67 -24.92
N LEU A 43 0.58 -4.98 -25.01
CA LEU A 43 1.49 -4.36 -25.97
C LEU A 43 1.44 -5.05 -27.33
N SER A 44 1.45 -6.37 -27.34
CA SER A 44 1.35 -7.16 -28.57
C SER A 44 0.75 -8.54 -28.33
N LYS A 45 0.12 -9.07 -29.38
CA LYS A 45 -0.46 -10.41 -29.44
C LYS A 45 -0.09 -11.03 -30.79
N SER A 46 0.48 -12.22 -30.77
CA SER A 46 0.60 -13.13 -31.91
C SER A 46 0.08 -14.51 -31.51
N ASP A 47 0.13 -15.48 -32.44
CA ASP A 47 -0.45 -16.81 -32.21
C ASP A 47 0.14 -17.54 -31.00
N LEU A 48 1.43 -17.34 -30.73
CA LEU A 48 2.17 -18.01 -29.65
C LEU A 48 2.81 -17.06 -28.64
N HIS A 49 2.65 -15.74 -28.80
CA HIS A 49 3.26 -14.76 -27.91
C HIS A 49 2.26 -13.69 -27.46
N LEU A 50 2.38 -13.30 -26.19
CA LEU A 50 1.61 -12.24 -25.57
C LEU A 50 2.56 -11.35 -24.78
N THR A 51 2.61 -10.06 -25.11
CA THR A 51 3.42 -9.10 -24.36
C THR A 51 2.50 -8.19 -23.56
N LEU A 52 2.67 -8.21 -22.24
CA LEU A 52 1.92 -7.39 -21.30
C LEU A 52 2.85 -6.41 -20.60
N LEU A 53 2.43 -5.16 -20.46
CA LEU A 53 3.10 -4.16 -19.63
C LEU A 53 2.30 -3.95 -18.36
N ASN A 54 2.90 -4.29 -17.21
CA ASN A 54 2.33 -4.00 -15.91
C ASN A 54 2.95 -2.72 -15.34
N LYS A 55 2.22 -1.61 -15.40
CA LYS A 55 2.63 -0.33 -14.84
C LYS A 55 2.04 -0.20 -13.43
N VAL A 56 2.89 0.00 -12.43
CA VAL A 56 2.49 0.41 -11.08
C VAL A 56 2.64 1.92 -11.02
N GLY A 57 1.63 2.65 -10.59
CA GLY A 57 1.69 4.12 -10.46
C GLY A 57 1.67 4.64 -9.04
N LEU A 58 0.83 4.05 -8.19
CA LEU A 58 0.69 4.45 -6.79
C LEU A 58 0.73 3.21 -5.91
N ILE A 59 1.52 3.29 -4.84
CA ILE A 59 1.51 2.35 -3.73
C ILE A 59 1.15 3.14 -2.48
N ASN A 60 0.03 2.82 -1.85
CA ASN A 60 -0.36 3.39 -0.58
C ASN A 60 0.11 2.48 0.56
N SER A 61 0.58 3.08 1.64
CA SER A 61 0.91 2.38 2.88
C SER A 61 -0.17 2.62 3.92
N GLU A 62 -0.78 1.56 4.42
CA GLU A 62 -1.77 1.58 5.51
C GLU A 62 -1.18 0.89 6.74
N PHE A 63 -1.26 1.54 7.90
CA PHE A 63 -0.89 0.88 9.15
C PHE A 63 -2.06 0.04 9.65
N ILE A 64 -1.80 -1.22 9.98
CA ILE A 64 -2.78 -2.14 10.54
C ILE A 64 -2.25 -2.69 11.86
N ASN A 65 -3.10 -2.72 12.89
CA ASN A 65 -2.78 -3.39 14.15
C ASN A 65 -3.42 -4.77 14.14
N LEU A 66 -2.59 -5.81 14.31
CA LEU A 66 -3.04 -7.19 14.43
C LEU A 66 -2.47 -7.74 15.75
N GLU A 67 -3.35 -8.15 16.66
CA GLU A 67 -2.97 -8.77 17.93
C GLU A 67 -1.96 -7.92 18.75
N GLY A 68 -2.13 -6.59 18.72
CA GLY A 68 -1.25 -5.67 19.45
C GLY A 68 0.10 -5.40 18.79
N LYS A 69 0.30 -5.85 17.55
CA LYS A 69 1.47 -5.55 16.73
C LYS A 69 1.09 -4.70 15.53
N ASP A 70 1.91 -3.70 15.24
CA ASP A 70 1.72 -2.83 14.09
C ASP A 70 2.42 -3.39 12.85
N TYR A 71 1.68 -3.41 11.74
CA TYR A 71 2.15 -3.82 10.43
C TYR A 71 1.87 -2.73 9.41
N VAL A 72 2.63 -2.73 8.32
CA VAL A 72 2.38 -1.89 7.16
C VAL A 72 1.83 -2.75 6.04
N LYS A 73 0.64 -2.41 5.58
CA LYS A 73 0.00 -2.99 4.41
C LYS A 73 0.26 -2.10 3.19
N LEU A 74 0.71 -2.72 2.10
CA LEU A 74 0.85 -2.05 0.82
C LEU A 74 -0.43 -2.24 0.00
N VAL A 75 -0.96 -1.16 -0.54
CA VAL A 75 -2.19 -1.16 -1.35
C VAL A 75 -1.92 -0.49 -2.69
N VAL A 76 -2.15 -1.23 -3.78
CA VAL A 76 -2.04 -0.72 -5.15
C VAL A 76 -3.43 -0.76 -5.79
N PRO A 77 -3.90 0.33 -6.43
CA PRO A 77 -5.20 0.33 -7.11
C PRO A 77 -5.34 -0.81 -8.13
N ALA A 78 -6.47 -1.50 -8.11
CA ALA A 78 -6.80 -2.66 -8.95
C ALA A 78 -5.92 -3.92 -8.75
N TYR A 79 -5.12 -3.96 -7.68
CA TYR A 79 -4.41 -5.16 -7.25
C TYR A 79 -5.19 -5.83 -6.12
N THR A 80 -4.98 -7.13 -5.98
CA THR A 80 -5.41 -7.94 -4.83
C THR A 80 -4.20 -8.32 -4.00
N LYS A 81 -4.33 -9.32 -3.12
CA LYS A 81 -3.27 -9.78 -2.22
C LYS A 81 -2.70 -11.14 -2.60
N SER A 82 -1.49 -11.41 -2.12
CA SER A 82 -0.92 -12.75 -2.04
C SER A 82 -1.74 -13.63 -1.10
N THR A 83 -1.68 -14.95 -1.31
CA THR A 83 -2.50 -15.94 -0.59
C THR A 83 -1.68 -16.89 0.28
N VAL A 84 -0.36 -16.70 0.35
CA VAL A 84 0.54 -17.58 1.10
C VAL A 84 0.56 -17.13 2.56
N TYR A 85 0.02 -17.96 3.44
CA TYR A 85 0.01 -17.71 4.88
C TYR A 85 1.42 -17.73 5.48
N GLY A 86 1.67 -16.88 6.47
CA GLY A 86 2.97 -16.73 7.12
C GLY A 86 3.94 -15.79 6.39
N ASN A 87 3.72 -15.53 5.10
CA ASN A 87 4.49 -14.54 4.34
C ASN A 87 3.84 -13.15 4.43
N PRO A 88 4.63 -12.06 4.26
CA PRO A 88 4.08 -10.73 4.13
C PRO A 88 3.03 -10.65 3.00
N GLU A 89 1.93 -9.94 3.27
CA GLU A 89 0.90 -9.68 2.27
C GLU A 89 1.47 -8.75 1.19
N MET A 90 1.49 -9.22 -0.06
CA MET A 90 2.01 -8.46 -1.20
C MET A 90 0.89 -8.12 -2.19
N PRO A 91 0.88 -6.92 -2.80
CA PRO A 91 -0.03 -6.60 -3.89
C PRO A 91 0.24 -7.47 -5.12
N VAL A 92 -0.80 -8.14 -5.64
CA VAL A 92 -0.72 -9.00 -6.83
C VAL A 92 -1.82 -8.64 -7.81
N ARG A 93 -1.50 -8.58 -9.11
CA ARG A 93 -2.48 -8.41 -10.18
C ARG A 93 -2.67 -9.73 -10.94
N ARG A 94 -3.92 -10.15 -11.10
CA ARG A 94 -4.28 -11.40 -11.80
C ARG A 94 -5.17 -11.08 -12.99
N ARG A 95 -4.92 -11.74 -14.13
CA ARG A 95 -5.77 -11.66 -15.31
C ARG A 95 -5.76 -13.00 -16.03
N LEU A 96 -6.92 -13.42 -16.52
CA LEU A 96 -7.06 -14.64 -17.31
C LEU A 96 -6.61 -14.38 -18.74
N ILE A 97 -6.00 -15.39 -19.35
CA ILE A 97 -5.59 -15.39 -20.76
C ILE A 97 -6.13 -16.66 -21.43
N GLU A 98 -6.45 -16.54 -22.72
CA GLU A 98 -6.79 -17.69 -23.56
C GLU A 98 -5.50 -18.39 -23.97
N ILE A 99 -5.46 -19.72 -23.82
CA ILE A 99 -4.31 -20.55 -24.19
C ILE A 99 -4.73 -21.45 -25.37
N PRO A 100 -3.99 -21.44 -26.49
CA PRO A 100 -4.24 -22.35 -27.60
C PRO A 100 -4.20 -23.82 -27.18
N TYR A 101 -4.98 -24.66 -27.86
CA TYR A 101 -5.01 -26.09 -27.59
C TYR A 101 -3.62 -26.72 -27.74
N GLY A 102 -3.19 -27.46 -26.72
CA GLY A 102 -1.88 -28.12 -26.69
C GLY A 102 -0.69 -27.21 -26.32
N ALA A 103 -0.90 -25.90 -26.12
CA ALA A 103 0.16 -25.00 -25.70
C ALA A 103 0.39 -25.06 -24.18
N VAL A 104 1.65 -24.95 -23.76
CA VAL A 104 2.06 -24.81 -22.35
C VAL A 104 2.65 -23.41 -22.18
N PRO A 105 1.98 -22.49 -21.46
CA PRO A 105 2.46 -21.13 -21.32
C PRO A 105 3.71 -21.06 -20.44
N THR A 106 4.66 -20.19 -20.84
CA THR A 106 5.85 -19.83 -20.08
C THR A 106 5.90 -18.31 -19.91
N VAL A 107 6.21 -17.83 -18.71
CA VAL A 107 6.26 -16.40 -18.35
C VAL A 107 7.69 -15.93 -18.25
#